data_AF-A0A178EMY5-F1
#
_entry.id   AF-A0A178EMY5-F1
#
_cell.length_a   1.000
_cell.length_b   1.000
_cell.length_c   1.000
_cell.angle_alpha   90.00
_cell.angle_beta   90.00
_cell.angle_gamma   90.00
#
_symmetry.space_group_name_H-M   'P 1'
#
loop_
_entity.id
_entity.type
_entity.pdbx_description
1 polymer ?
#
loop_
_entity_poly.entity_id
_entity_poly.type
_entity_poly.pdbx_seq_one_letter_code
_entity_poly.pdbx_strand_id
1 'polypeptide(L)'
;DMDIPTICFGFTLGFMVLTGAKVSKQSISIWKRTKSIWNLYAFMIWVELLVCLAWAISAWLFLRGNIKGSFGFYFYIATLWTIQTQFLLQIIANRIGLVMTSRRSARILKLFLLLAVGLINISVYIIWIPARMEISPAWVHLNEIWDRIEKVIYLLMDLGLNCYFLWIVRNRLIARGLTKYTALFRFNAGIVGISIAMDALIIGMMSLPNTLVYTQFHSLAYIVKLNIELSMADLISKVVRRQD
;
A
#
# COMPACT_ATOMS: atom_id res chain seq x y z
N ASP A 1 -9.93 -15.61 -21.17
CA ASP A 1 -10.98 -14.66 -20.74
C ASP A 1 -10.39 -13.35 -20.24
N MET A 2 -10.60 -12.27 -21.00
CA MET A 2 -10.01 -10.95 -20.75
C MET A 2 -10.97 -9.99 -20.02
N ASP A 3 -12.22 -10.39 -19.80
CA ASP A 3 -13.27 -9.52 -19.27
C ASP A 3 -13.01 -9.09 -17.82
N ILE A 4 -12.66 -10.04 -16.95
CA ILE A 4 -12.37 -9.77 -15.53
C ILE A 4 -11.16 -8.84 -15.37
N PRO A 5 -9.99 -9.10 -16.00
CA PRO A 5 -8.86 -8.17 -15.93
C PRO A 5 -9.16 -6.77 -16.47
N THR A 6 -9.98 -6.66 -17.52
CA THR A 6 -10.37 -5.36 -18.12
C THR A 6 -11.25 -4.56 -17.19
N ILE A 7 -12.20 -5.20 -16.53
CA ILE A 7 -13.05 -4.56 -15.52
C ILE A 7 -12.18 -4.08 -14.34
N CYS A 8 -11.28 -4.93 -13.83
CA CYS A 8 -10.36 -4.55 -12.75
C CYS A 8 -9.45 -3.39 -13.14
N PHE A 9 -8.94 -3.37 -14.38
CA PHE A 9 -8.14 -2.26 -14.90
C PHE A 9 -8.96 -0.96 -14.96
N GLY A 10 -10.20 -1.03 -15.47
CA GLY A 10 -11.13 0.11 -15.48
C GLY A 10 -11.41 0.66 -14.08
N PHE A 11 -11.68 -0.20 -13.10
CA PHE A 11 -11.81 0.20 -11.70
C PHE A 11 -10.54 0.84 -11.16
N THR A 12 -9.37 0.26 -11.45
CA THR A 12 -8.07 0.80 -11.03
C THR A 12 -7.88 2.22 -11.55
N LEU A 13 -8.15 2.48 -12.84
CA LEU A 13 -8.10 3.83 -13.42
C LEU A 13 -9.12 4.78 -12.78
N GLY A 14 -10.35 4.32 -12.53
CA GLY A 14 -11.37 5.13 -11.84
C GLY A 14 -10.92 5.55 -10.44
N PHE A 15 -10.44 4.60 -9.63
CA PHE A 15 -9.87 4.89 -8.31
C PHE A 15 -8.62 5.76 -8.40
N MET A 16 -7.82 5.62 -9.46
CA MET A 16 -6.63 6.42 -9.67
C MET A 16 -6.95 7.90 -9.90
N VAL A 17 -7.99 8.21 -10.69
CA VAL A 17 -8.43 9.61 -10.88
C VAL A 17 -8.93 10.20 -9.56
N LEU A 18 -9.77 9.45 -8.82
CA LEU A 18 -10.29 9.89 -7.53
C LEU A 18 -9.18 10.10 -6.50
N THR A 19 -8.23 9.17 -6.44
CA THR A 19 -7.08 9.23 -5.52
C THR A 19 -6.14 10.36 -5.94
N GLY A 20 -5.81 10.48 -7.22
CA GLY A 20 -4.98 11.56 -7.77
C GLY A 20 -5.56 12.95 -7.50
N ALA A 21 -6.88 13.11 -7.58
CA ALA A 21 -7.55 14.36 -7.20
C ALA A 21 -7.39 14.67 -5.69
N LYS A 22 -7.50 13.65 -4.82
CA LYS A 22 -7.23 13.81 -3.37
C LYS A 22 -5.77 14.13 -3.09
N VAL A 23 -4.83 13.40 -3.70
CA VAL A 23 -3.39 13.65 -3.61
C VAL A 23 -3.06 15.08 -4.01
N SER A 24 -3.59 15.54 -5.15
CA SER A 24 -3.38 16.89 -5.65
C SER A 24 -3.89 17.94 -4.66
N LYS A 25 -5.11 17.77 -4.15
CA LYS A 25 -5.68 18.68 -3.11
C LYS A 25 -4.83 18.69 -1.84
N GLN A 26 -4.36 17.52 -1.39
CA GLN A 26 -3.54 17.39 -0.18
C GLN A 26 -2.15 18.00 -0.38
N SER A 27 -1.49 17.74 -1.50
CA SER A 27 -0.20 18.35 -1.86
C SER A 27 -0.29 19.87 -1.94
N ILE A 28 -1.35 20.42 -2.55
CA ILE A 28 -1.58 21.87 -2.58
C ILE A 28 -1.79 22.43 -1.17
N SER A 29 -2.55 21.73 -0.30
CA SER A 29 -2.76 22.16 1.09
C SER A 29 -1.46 22.15 1.90
N ILE A 30 -0.63 21.13 1.73
CA ILE A 30 0.68 21.01 2.37
C ILE A 30 1.62 22.12 1.88
N TRP A 31 1.68 22.33 0.57
CA TRP A 31 2.52 23.37 -0.03
C TRP A 31 2.14 24.77 0.47
N LYS A 32 0.83 25.08 0.54
CA LYS A 32 0.33 26.36 1.08
C LYS A 32 0.69 26.57 2.56
N ARG A 33 0.81 25.51 3.37
CA ARG A 33 1.14 25.61 4.81
C ARG A 33 2.64 25.65 5.08
N THR A 34 3.41 24.81 4.39
CA THR A 34 4.84 24.61 4.70
C THR A 34 5.74 25.48 3.82
N LYS A 35 5.23 26.00 2.67
CA LYS A 35 6.00 26.68 1.61
C LYS A 35 7.23 25.92 1.10
N SER A 36 7.39 24.66 1.49
CA SER A 36 8.43 23.76 1.01
C SER A 36 7.84 22.79 0.01
N ILE A 37 8.51 22.67 -1.13
CA ILE A 37 8.17 21.77 -2.23
C ILE A 37 8.60 20.33 -1.90
N TRP A 38 9.53 20.17 -0.95
CA TRP A 38 10.18 18.90 -0.60
C TRP A 38 9.63 18.30 0.70
N ASN A 39 8.33 17.99 0.73
CA ASN A 39 7.79 17.18 1.80
C ASN A 39 7.92 15.69 1.44
N LEU A 40 8.80 14.97 2.14
CA LEU A 40 9.07 13.54 1.91
C LEU A 40 7.79 12.69 1.85
N TYR A 41 6.80 13.00 2.69
CA TYR A 41 5.50 12.32 2.70
C TYR A 41 4.71 12.55 1.40
N ALA A 42 4.69 13.78 0.90
CA ALA A 42 4.01 14.10 -0.36
C ALA A 42 4.72 13.43 -1.54
N PHE A 43 6.05 13.41 -1.54
CA PHE A 43 6.83 12.68 -2.54
C PHE A 43 6.49 11.19 -2.55
N MET A 44 6.47 10.54 -1.40
CA MET A 44 6.12 9.12 -1.29
C MET A 44 4.72 8.82 -1.84
N ILE A 45 3.73 9.66 -1.56
CA ILE A 45 2.37 9.48 -2.09
C ILE A 45 2.34 9.62 -3.61
N TRP A 46 3.04 10.61 -4.17
CA TRP A 46 3.09 10.80 -5.62
C TRP A 46 3.79 9.63 -6.32
N VAL A 47 4.90 9.16 -5.76
CA VAL A 47 5.57 7.99 -6.32
C VAL A 47 4.69 6.75 -6.23
N GLU A 48 4.02 6.51 -5.10
CA GLU A 48 3.08 5.39 -4.95
C GLU A 48 1.97 5.42 -6.00
N LEU A 49 1.40 6.60 -6.27
CA LEU A 49 0.37 6.78 -7.29
C LEU A 49 0.91 6.46 -8.70
N LEU A 50 2.11 6.95 -9.02
CA LEU A 50 2.75 6.70 -10.32
C LEU A 50 3.15 5.24 -10.50
N VAL A 51 3.65 4.60 -9.45
CA VAL A 51 4.02 3.17 -9.46
C VAL A 51 2.79 2.30 -9.63
N CYS A 52 1.68 2.61 -8.95
CA CYS A 52 0.40 1.92 -9.16
C CYS A 52 -0.08 2.03 -10.62
N LEU A 53 0.08 3.21 -11.25
CA LEU A 53 -0.27 3.42 -12.66
C LEU A 53 0.63 2.61 -13.58
N ALA A 54 1.94 2.69 -13.34
CA ALA A 54 2.94 1.98 -14.12
C ALA A 54 2.71 0.46 -14.07
N TRP A 55 2.45 -0.08 -12.87
CA TRP A 55 2.09 -1.48 -12.71
C TRP A 55 0.83 -1.85 -13.48
N ALA A 56 -0.25 -1.06 -13.34
CA ALA A 56 -1.52 -1.35 -14.00
C ALA A 56 -1.38 -1.37 -15.53
N ILE A 57 -0.66 -0.40 -16.09
CA ILE A 57 -0.37 -0.33 -17.54
C ILE A 57 0.51 -1.50 -17.97
N SER A 58 1.59 -1.80 -17.24
CA SER A 58 2.49 -2.89 -17.59
C SER A 58 1.82 -4.25 -17.49
N ALA A 59 0.98 -4.45 -16.48
CA ALA A 59 0.11 -5.62 -16.38
C ALA A 59 -0.80 -5.70 -17.60
N TRP A 60 -1.51 -4.63 -17.95
CA TRP A 60 -2.39 -4.59 -19.12
C TRP A 60 -1.67 -4.91 -20.45
N LEU A 61 -0.50 -4.32 -20.67
CA LEU A 61 0.30 -4.57 -21.88
C LEU A 61 0.85 -5.99 -21.96
N PHE A 62 1.21 -6.57 -20.81
CA PHE A 62 1.61 -7.97 -20.72
C PHE A 62 0.43 -8.91 -20.99
N LEU A 63 -0.77 -8.60 -20.46
CA LEU A 63 -2.00 -9.36 -20.71
C LEU A 63 -2.38 -9.38 -22.20
N ARG A 64 -2.17 -8.26 -22.90
CA ARG A 64 -2.46 -8.15 -24.34
C ARG A 64 -1.46 -8.93 -25.22
N GLY A 65 -0.38 -9.45 -24.62
CA GLY A 65 0.70 -10.13 -25.35
C GLY A 65 1.63 -9.17 -26.11
N ASN A 66 1.49 -7.86 -25.93
CA ASN A 66 2.36 -6.86 -26.56
C ASN A 66 3.78 -6.87 -26.00
N ILE A 67 3.95 -7.31 -24.74
CA ILE A 67 5.24 -7.43 -24.07
C ILE A 67 5.50 -8.90 -23.77
N LYS A 68 6.60 -9.45 -24.31
CA LYS A 68 7.06 -10.80 -23.99
C LYS A 68 7.77 -10.81 -22.63
N GLY A 69 7.63 -11.90 -21.88
CA GLY A 69 8.40 -12.14 -20.66
C GLY A 69 9.89 -12.09 -20.96
N SER A 70 10.59 -11.12 -20.38
CA SER A 70 12.03 -10.95 -20.49
C SER A 70 12.60 -10.61 -19.12
N PHE A 71 13.89 -10.86 -18.92
CA PHE A 71 14.57 -10.50 -17.67
C PHE A 71 14.36 -9.01 -17.31
N GLY A 72 14.47 -8.11 -18.30
CA GLY A 72 14.26 -6.68 -18.09
C GLY A 72 12.84 -6.35 -17.65
N PHE A 73 11.82 -7.03 -18.20
CA PHE A 73 10.44 -6.87 -17.78
C PHE A 73 10.21 -7.38 -16.35
N TYR A 74 10.73 -8.56 -16.00
CA TYR A 74 10.61 -9.10 -14.65
C TYR A 74 11.33 -8.23 -13.63
N PHE A 75 12.54 -7.76 -13.93
CA PHE A 75 13.26 -6.82 -13.08
C PHE A 75 12.48 -5.51 -12.89
N TYR A 76 11.90 -4.97 -13.95
CA TYR A 76 11.07 -3.77 -13.90
C TYR A 76 9.85 -3.95 -12.98
N ILE A 77 9.10 -5.05 -13.14
CA ILE A 77 7.93 -5.38 -12.31
C ILE A 77 8.36 -5.57 -10.85
N ALA A 78 9.42 -6.33 -10.57
CA ALA A 78 9.95 -6.50 -9.21
C ALA A 78 10.36 -5.16 -8.57
N THR A 79 10.87 -4.22 -9.37
CA THR A 79 11.23 -2.87 -8.93
C THR A 79 10.01 -2.03 -8.58
N LEU A 80 8.99 -2.03 -9.44
CA LEU A 80 7.72 -1.36 -9.13
C LEU A 80 7.13 -1.92 -7.83
N TRP A 81 7.07 -3.24 -7.71
CA TRP A 81 6.56 -3.91 -6.52
C TRP A 81 7.31 -3.50 -5.24
N THR A 82 8.64 -3.51 -5.30
CA THR A 82 9.51 -3.12 -4.17
C THR A 82 9.29 -1.68 -3.74
N ILE A 83 9.15 -0.76 -4.70
CA ILE A 83 8.86 0.64 -4.39
C ILE A 83 7.48 0.75 -3.71
N GLN A 84 6.50 0.02 -4.24
CA GLN A 84 5.12 -0.01 -3.73
C GLN A 84 5.04 -0.52 -2.29
N THR A 85 5.66 -1.67 -1.99
CA THR A 85 5.67 -2.23 -0.63
C THR A 85 6.43 -1.34 0.36
N GLN A 86 7.56 -0.77 -0.07
CA GLN A 86 8.39 0.09 0.78
C GLN A 86 7.65 1.38 1.14
N PHE A 87 7.04 2.07 0.17
CA PHE A 87 6.41 3.35 0.42
C PHE A 87 5.05 3.24 1.11
N LEU A 88 4.22 2.26 0.77
CA LEU A 88 2.91 2.10 1.40
C LEU A 88 3.02 1.92 2.93
N LEU A 89 3.88 1.01 3.39
CA LEU A 89 4.08 0.76 4.82
C LEU A 89 4.68 1.98 5.54
N GLN A 90 5.55 2.72 4.85
CA GLN A 90 6.13 3.95 5.40
C GLN A 90 5.13 5.11 5.45
N ILE A 91 4.17 5.18 4.52
CA ILE A 91 3.05 6.13 4.56
C ILE A 91 2.19 5.85 5.80
N ILE A 92 1.83 4.58 6.05
CA ILE A 92 1.09 4.15 7.25
C ILE A 92 1.88 4.49 8.52
N ALA A 93 3.17 4.17 8.56
CA ALA A 93 4.04 4.48 9.70
C ALA A 93 4.19 6.00 9.92
N ASN A 94 4.22 6.78 8.85
CA ASN A 94 4.25 8.24 8.92
C ASN A 94 2.97 8.80 9.54
N ARG A 95 1.80 8.29 9.13
CA ARG A 95 0.50 8.62 9.72
C ARG A 95 0.47 8.29 11.21
N ILE A 96 0.88 7.08 11.60
CA ILE A 96 0.96 6.68 13.01
C ILE A 96 1.87 7.65 13.77
N GLY A 97 3.05 7.97 13.22
CA GLY A 97 4.00 8.91 13.80
C GLY A 97 3.48 10.34 13.98
N LEU A 98 2.46 10.77 13.23
CA LEU A 98 1.78 12.05 13.44
C LEU A 98 0.85 12.01 14.65
N VAL A 99 0.25 10.86 14.94
CA VAL A 99 -0.64 10.66 16.10
C VAL A 99 0.15 10.29 17.35
N MET A 100 1.39 9.80 17.26
CA MET A 100 2.24 9.48 18.41
C MET A 100 2.74 10.74 19.15
N THR A 101 2.87 10.67 20.49
CA THR A 101 3.42 11.76 21.32
C THR A 101 4.93 11.82 21.23
N SER A 102 5.59 10.64 21.24
CA SER A 102 7.04 10.55 21.21
C SER A 102 7.54 10.50 19.77
N ARG A 103 8.24 11.57 19.34
CA ARG A 103 8.94 11.62 18.05
C ARG A 103 10.05 10.58 17.93
N ARG A 104 10.64 10.13 19.06
CA ARG A 104 11.67 9.09 19.08
C ARG A 104 11.08 7.73 18.72
N SER A 105 9.99 7.33 19.37
CA SER A 105 9.31 6.07 19.08
C SER A 105 8.78 6.02 17.65
N ALA A 106 8.26 7.14 17.14
CA ALA A 106 7.84 7.24 15.74
C ALA A 106 9.00 7.07 14.75
N ARG A 107 10.19 7.61 15.04
CA ARG A 107 11.39 7.41 14.20
C ARG A 107 11.88 5.98 14.22
N ILE A 108 11.90 5.35 15.40
CA ILE A 108 12.30 3.95 15.55
C ILE A 108 11.35 3.03 14.78
N LEU A 109 10.04 3.25 14.89
CA LEU A 109 9.04 2.48 14.14
C LEU A 109 9.27 2.57 12.63
N LYS A 110 9.47 3.78 12.09
CA LYS A 110 9.76 3.98 10.65
C LYS A 110 11.05 3.30 10.23
N LEU A 111 12.12 3.44 11.01
CA LEU A 111 13.41 2.83 10.70
C LEU A 111 13.33 1.30 10.74
N PHE A 112 12.68 0.74 11.75
CA PHE A 112 12.47 -0.70 11.87
C PHE A 112 11.70 -1.25 10.66
N LEU A 113 10.58 -0.60 10.29
CA LEU A 113 9.82 -0.99 9.10
C LEU A 113 10.64 -0.83 7.81
N LEU A 114 11.47 0.21 7.71
CA LEU A 114 12.31 0.45 6.52
C LEU A 114 13.28 -0.71 6.30
N LEU A 115 13.93 -1.14 7.38
CA LEU A 115 14.90 -2.23 7.36
C LEU A 115 14.22 -3.59 7.16
N ALA A 116 13.13 -3.86 7.89
CA ALA A 116 12.39 -5.11 7.78
C ALA A 116 11.82 -5.35 6.38
N VAL A 117 11.16 -4.34 5.80
CA VAL A 117 10.61 -4.41 4.44
C VAL A 117 11.73 -4.47 3.40
N GLY A 118 12.81 -3.73 3.60
CA GLY A 118 13.99 -3.77 2.73
C GLY A 118 14.60 -5.17 2.64
N LEU A 119 14.72 -5.88 3.77
CA LEU A 119 15.22 -7.26 3.80
C LEU A 119 14.30 -8.23 3.06
N ILE A 120 12.99 -8.10 3.25
CA ILE A 120 11.99 -8.91 2.53
C ILE A 120 12.10 -8.63 1.04
N ASN A 121 12.13 -7.36 0.62
CA ASN A 121 12.24 -7.01 -0.79
C ASN A 121 13.51 -7.59 -1.44
N ILE A 122 14.65 -7.53 -0.77
CA ILE A 122 15.90 -8.15 -1.27
C ILE A 122 15.71 -9.66 -1.46
N SER A 123 15.07 -10.35 -0.51
CA SER A 123 14.81 -11.79 -0.64
C SER A 123 13.92 -12.12 -1.84
N VAL A 124 12.90 -11.29 -2.11
CA VAL A 124 12.00 -11.46 -3.27
C VAL A 124 12.75 -11.29 -4.57
N TYR A 125 13.62 -10.29 -4.69
CA TYR A 125 14.45 -10.13 -5.88
C TYR A 125 15.28 -11.38 -6.21
N ILE A 126 15.89 -11.98 -5.19
CA ILE A 126 16.78 -13.14 -5.35
C ILE A 126 15.99 -14.39 -5.71
N ILE A 127 14.78 -14.58 -5.16
CA ILE A 127 14.00 -15.81 -5.35
C ILE A 127 13.09 -15.73 -6.59
N TRP A 128 12.42 -14.60 -6.79
CA TRP A 128 11.37 -14.46 -7.79
C TRP A 128 11.90 -14.34 -9.22
N ILE A 129 13.00 -13.61 -9.44
CA ILE A 129 13.56 -13.42 -10.79
C ILE A 129 14.05 -14.76 -11.38
N PRO A 130 14.86 -15.57 -10.67
CA PRO A 130 15.27 -16.89 -11.17
C PRO A 130 14.10 -17.85 -11.39
N ALA A 131 13.08 -17.78 -10.53
CA ALA A 131 11.88 -18.60 -10.66
C ALA A 131 11.06 -18.25 -11.91
N ARG A 132 10.93 -16.96 -12.26
CA ARG A 132 10.22 -16.52 -13.48
C ARG A 132 10.99 -16.74 -14.77
N MET A 133 12.30 -16.86 -14.68
CA MET A 133 13.15 -17.27 -15.80
C MET A 133 13.20 -18.79 -15.98
N GLU A 134 12.47 -19.55 -15.15
CA GLU A 134 12.35 -21.01 -15.21
C GLU A 134 13.71 -21.75 -15.25
N ILE A 135 14.71 -21.21 -14.54
CA ILE A 135 16.08 -21.76 -14.55
C ILE A 135 16.12 -23.20 -13.99
N SER A 136 15.28 -23.51 -12.99
CA SER A 136 15.16 -24.85 -12.41
C SER A 136 13.80 -25.04 -11.73
N PRO A 137 13.21 -26.25 -11.76
CA PRO A 137 11.98 -26.57 -11.04
C PRO A 137 12.09 -26.38 -9.52
N ALA A 138 13.30 -26.50 -8.95
CA ALA A 138 13.53 -26.23 -7.52
C ALA A 138 13.30 -24.75 -7.16
N TRP A 139 13.74 -23.83 -8.03
CA TRP A 139 13.52 -22.39 -7.86
C TRP A 139 12.05 -22.01 -7.97
N VAL A 140 11.32 -22.66 -8.88
CA VAL A 140 9.88 -22.44 -9.05
C VAL A 140 9.12 -22.86 -7.79
N HIS A 141 9.39 -24.06 -7.27
CA HIS A 141 8.73 -24.54 -6.06
C HIS A 141 9.08 -23.70 -4.82
N LEU A 142 10.36 -23.32 -4.68
CA LEU A 142 10.79 -22.42 -3.60
C LEU A 142 10.04 -21.09 -3.65
N ASN A 143 9.89 -20.51 -4.85
CA ASN A 143 9.15 -19.28 -5.05
C ASN A 143 7.67 -19.43 -4.68
N GLU A 144 7.02 -20.55 -5.03
CA GLU A 144 5.60 -20.76 -4.70
C GLU A 144 5.32 -20.72 -3.18
N ILE A 145 6.22 -21.27 -2.35
CA ILE A 145 6.05 -21.21 -0.90
C ILE A 145 6.52 -19.85 -0.33
N TRP A 146 7.65 -19.33 -0.82
CA TRP A 146 8.17 -18.04 -0.35
C TRP A 146 7.19 -16.89 -0.61
N ASP A 147 6.61 -16.83 -1.80
CA ASP A 147 5.65 -15.81 -2.25
C ASP A 147 4.39 -15.79 -1.36
N ARG A 148 3.99 -16.94 -0.80
CA ARG A 148 2.88 -17.01 0.18
C ARG A 148 3.31 -16.53 1.57
N ILE A 149 4.47 -16.98 2.05
CA ILE A 149 5.00 -16.60 3.38
C ILE A 149 5.18 -15.09 3.47
N GLU A 150 5.85 -14.52 2.47
CA GLU A 150 6.12 -13.10 2.35
C GLU A 150 4.84 -12.25 2.46
N LYS A 151 3.76 -12.68 1.81
CA LYS A 151 2.49 -11.94 1.83
C LYS A 151 1.73 -12.10 3.14
N VAL A 152 1.86 -13.24 3.81
CA VAL A 152 1.38 -13.38 5.19
C VAL A 152 2.15 -12.45 6.12
N ILE A 153 3.48 -12.31 5.95
CA ILE A 153 4.27 -11.34 6.71
C ILE A 153 3.77 -9.92 6.46
N TYR A 154 3.54 -9.54 5.21
CA TYR A 154 2.99 -8.22 4.87
C TYR A 154 1.59 -7.99 5.46
N LEU A 155 0.71 -8.99 5.41
CA LEU A 155 -0.61 -8.92 6.05
C LEU A 155 -0.49 -8.69 7.56
N LEU A 156 0.40 -9.42 8.24
CA LEU A 156 0.62 -9.25 9.68
C LEU A 156 1.21 -7.87 10.01
N MET A 157 2.11 -7.35 9.18
CA MET A 157 2.64 -5.99 9.33
C MET A 157 1.55 -4.93 9.14
N ASP A 158 0.73 -5.04 8.10
CA ASP A 158 -0.38 -4.13 7.83
C ASP A 158 -1.41 -4.15 8.98
N LEU A 159 -1.83 -5.36 9.39
CA LEU A 159 -2.73 -5.58 10.51
C LEU A 159 -2.16 -4.99 11.80
N GLY A 160 -0.89 -5.28 12.12
CA GLY A 160 -0.23 -4.78 13.32
C GLY A 160 -0.19 -3.26 13.38
N LEU A 161 0.17 -2.61 12.26
CA LEU A 161 0.22 -1.15 12.18
C LEU A 161 -1.17 -0.51 12.28
N ASN A 162 -2.16 -1.08 11.60
CA ASN A 162 -3.53 -0.57 11.64
C ASN A 162 -4.21 -0.80 13.00
N CYS A 163 -3.98 -1.95 13.65
CA CYS A 163 -4.42 -2.20 15.03
C CYS A 163 -3.72 -1.25 16.02
N TYR A 164 -2.42 -1.03 15.87
CA TYR A 164 -1.67 -0.10 16.72
C TYR A 164 -2.18 1.34 16.59
N PHE A 165 -2.49 1.76 15.36
CA PHE A 165 -3.13 3.05 15.10
C PHE A 165 -4.47 3.17 15.84
N LEU A 166 -5.37 2.18 15.70
CA LEU A 166 -6.67 2.19 16.37
C LEU A 166 -6.52 2.21 17.90
N TRP A 167 -5.56 1.45 18.45
CA TRP A 167 -5.29 1.44 19.89
C TRP A 167 -4.84 2.82 20.39
N ILE A 168 -3.93 3.49 19.69
CA ILE A 168 -3.51 4.86 20.03
C ILE A 168 -4.70 5.83 19.97
N VAL A 169 -5.49 5.77 18.90
CA VAL A 169 -6.64 6.66 18.68
C VAL A 169 -7.68 6.45 19.78
N ARG A 170 -8.00 5.20 20.13
CA ARG A 170 -8.89 4.85 21.24
C ARG A 170 -8.41 5.45 22.56
N ASN A 171 -7.14 5.21 22.90
CA ASN A 171 -6.58 5.67 24.18
C ASN A 171 -6.49 7.20 24.28
N ARG A 172 -6.35 7.92 23.16
CA ARG A 172 -6.24 9.39 23.17
C ARG A 172 -7.58 10.12 23.10
N LEU A 173 -8.48 9.67 22.23
CA LEU A 173 -9.74 10.39 21.96
C LEU A 173 -10.86 9.97 22.91
N ILE A 174 -10.91 8.69 23.31
CA ILE A 174 -12.02 8.16 24.13
C ILE A 174 -11.77 8.37 25.63
N ALA A 175 -10.51 8.31 26.07
CA ALA A 175 -10.16 8.56 27.48
C ALA A 175 -10.41 10.01 27.94
N ARG A 176 -10.63 10.95 27.01
CA ARG A 176 -10.97 12.35 27.30
C ARG A 176 -12.48 12.65 27.28
N GLY A 177 -13.34 11.62 27.22
CA GLY A 177 -14.80 11.76 27.43
C GLY A 177 -15.61 12.33 26.26
N LEU A 178 -15.00 12.57 25.08
CA LEU A 178 -15.72 13.12 23.93
C LEU A 178 -16.39 12.02 23.10
N THR A 179 -17.64 11.70 23.44
CA THR A 179 -18.54 10.79 22.68
C THR A 179 -18.64 11.12 21.19
N LYS A 180 -18.38 12.37 20.80
CA LYS A 180 -18.30 12.85 19.41
C LYS A 180 -17.21 12.17 18.58
N TYR A 181 -16.13 11.66 19.20
CA TYR A 181 -15.05 10.97 18.49
C TYR A 181 -15.27 9.47 18.30
N THR A 182 -16.28 8.90 18.97
CA THR A 182 -16.61 7.48 18.83
C THR A 182 -17.11 7.16 17.42
N ALA A 183 -17.84 8.07 16.78
CA ALA A 183 -18.27 7.92 15.38
C ALA A 183 -17.08 7.89 14.41
N LEU A 184 -16.09 8.77 14.62
CA LEU A 184 -14.86 8.79 13.84
C LEU A 184 -14.03 7.51 14.05
N PHE A 185 -13.94 7.04 15.29
CA PHE A 185 -13.26 5.79 15.61
C PHE A 185 -13.92 4.59 14.92
N ARG A 186 -15.25 4.48 14.97
CA ARG A 186 -15.99 3.41 14.29
C ARG A 186 -15.81 3.45 12.78
N PHE A 187 -15.83 4.66 12.18
CA PHE A 187 -15.57 4.84 10.77
C PHE A 187 -14.15 4.41 10.38
N ASN A 188 -13.14 4.84 11.13
CA ASN A 188 -11.75 4.44 10.90
C ASN A 188 -11.54 2.94 11.10
N ALA A 189 -12.19 2.33 12.10
CA ALA A 189 -12.14 0.88 12.32
C ALA A 189 -12.77 0.10 11.15
N GLY A 190 -13.89 0.59 10.60
CA GLY A 190 -14.51 0.02 9.40
C GLY A 190 -13.59 0.10 8.18
N ILE A 191 -12.94 1.25 7.96
CA ILE A 191 -11.99 1.43 6.85
C ILE A 191 -10.76 0.51 7.00
N VAL A 192 -10.24 0.35 8.22
CA VAL A 192 -9.16 -0.61 8.50
C VAL A 192 -9.59 -2.03 8.15
N GLY A 193 -10.83 -2.42 8.47
CA GLY A 193 -11.40 -3.70 8.07
C GLY A 193 -11.39 -3.90 6.55
N ILE A 194 -11.72 -2.86 5.78
CA ILE A 194 -11.64 -2.89 4.30
C ILE A 194 -10.18 -3.05 3.84
N SER A 195 -9.22 -2.35 4.45
CA SER A 195 -7.79 -2.48 4.11
C SER A 195 -7.29 -3.92 4.29
N ILE A 196 -7.61 -4.53 5.42
CA ILE A 196 -7.23 -5.93 5.72
C ILE A 196 -7.95 -6.90 4.77
N ALA A 197 -9.22 -6.64 4.44
CA ALA A 197 -9.96 -7.43 3.47
C ALA A 197 -9.30 -7.40 2.09
N MET A 198 -8.75 -6.26 1.65
CA MET A 198 -8.02 -6.17 0.39
C MET A 198 -6.76 -7.05 0.39
N ASP A 199 -6.03 -7.15 1.50
CA ASP A 199 -4.88 -8.06 1.61
C ASP A 199 -5.30 -9.52 1.59
N ALA A 200 -6.37 -9.86 2.32
CA ALA A 200 -6.93 -11.21 2.32
C ALA A 200 -7.42 -11.62 0.92
N LEU A 201 -8.01 -10.68 0.18
CA LEU A 201 -8.38 -10.88 -1.21
C LEU A 201 -7.15 -11.14 -2.10
N ILE A 202 -6.07 -10.38 -1.97
CA ILE A 202 -4.83 -10.64 -2.72
C ILE A 202 -4.33 -12.06 -2.46
N ILE A 203 -4.25 -12.48 -1.19
CA ILE A 203 -3.81 -13.82 -0.79
C ILE A 203 -4.75 -14.90 -1.33
N GLY A 204 -6.06 -14.70 -1.26
CA GLY A 204 -7.05 -15.60 -1.83
C GLY A 204 -6.90 -15.76 -3.34
N MET A 205 -6.67 -14.65 -4.05
CA MET A 205 -6.52 -14.64 -5.51
C MET A 205 -5.25 -15.32 -6.02
N MET A 206 -4.22 -15.47 -5.16
CA MET A 206 -3.05 -16.30 -5.49
C MET A 206 -3.33 -17.80 -5.57
N SER A 207 -4.40 -18.26 -4.91
CA SER A 207 -4.79 -19.66 -4.94
C SER A 207 -5.49 -20.02 -6.27
N LEU A 208 -5.84 -19.01 -7.07
CA LEU A 208 -6.41 -19.21 -8.40
C LEU A 208 -5.28 -19.32 -9.44
N PRO A 209 -5.38 -20.27 -10.40
CA PRO A 209 -4.35 -20.49 -11.43
C PRO A 209 -4.24 -19.33 -12.45
N ASN A 210 -5.14 -18.34 -12.39
CA ASN A 210 -5.16 -17.21 -13.30
C ASN A 210 -4.24 -16.07 -12.81
N THR A 211 -2.95 -16.18 -13.11
CA THR A 211 -1.91 -15.15 -12.89
C THR A 211 -2.32 -13.77 -13.41
N LEU A 212 -3.16 -13.74 -14.46
CA LEU A 212 -3.66 -12.54 -15.11
C LEU A 212 -4.57 -11.70 -14.21
N VAL A 213 -5.47 -12.37 -13.49
CA VAL A 213 -6.43 -11.70 -12.61
C VAL A 213 -5.69 -11.20 -11.37
N TYR A 214 -4.86 -12.05 -10.78
CA TYR A 214 -4.01 -11.71 -9.62
C TYR A 214 -3.24 -10.38 -9.81
N THR A 215 -2.61 -10.19 -10.97
CA THR A 215 -1.76 -9.03 -11.23
C THR A 215 -2.54 -7.71 -11.23
N GLN A 216 -3.79 -7.69 -11.70
CA GLN A 216 -4.64 -6.49 -11.72
C GLN A 216 -5.24 -6.17 -10.35
N PHE A 217 -5.57 -7.21 -9.56
CA PHE A 217 -6.02 -7.02 -8.17
C PHE A 217 -4.94 -6.38 -7.30
N HIS A 218 -3.66 -6.62 -7.61
CA HIS A 218 -2.54 -5.97 -6.93
C HIS A 218 -2.58 -4.44 -7.07
N SER A 219 -2.71 -3.91 -8.28
CA SER A 219 -2.86 -2.46 -8.47
C SER A 219 -4.09 -1.89 -7.78
N LEU A 220 -5.21 -2.60 -7.86
CA LEU A 220 -6.47 -2.17 -7.26
C LEU A 220 -6.36 -2.08 -5.73
N ALA A 221 -5.76 -3.09 -5.09
CA ALA A 221 -5.59 -3.11 -3.65
C ALA A 221 -4.74 -1.93 -3.16
N TYR A 222 -3.62 -1.66 -3.83
CA TYR A 222 -2.73 -0.59 -3.39
C TYR A 222 -3.30 0.80 -3.65
N ILE A 223 -4.01 1.03 -4.77
CA ILE A 223 -4.68 2.33 -4.98
C ILE A 223 -5.79 2.57 -3.96
N VAL A 224 -6.56 1.52 -3.59
CA VAL A 224 -7.58 1.61 -2.55
C VAL A 224 -6.94 1.88 -1.19
N LYS A 225 -5.87 1.17 -0.84
CA LYS A 225 -5.11 1.41 0.39
C LYS A 225 -4.54 2.83 0.46
N LEU A 226 -3.95 3.32 -0.62
CA LEU A 226 -3.48 4.69 -0.69
C LEU A 226 -4.64 5.69 -0.48
N ASN A 227 -5.80 5.47 -1.11
CA ASN A 227 -6.98 6.31 -0.93
C ASN A 227 -7.47 6.32 0.53
N ILE A 228 -7.47 5.16 1.15
CA ILE A 228 -7.80 4.96 2.57
C ILE A 228 -6.87 5.77 3.45
N GLU A 229 -5.55 5.66 3.25
CA GLU A 229 -4.53 6.37 4.02
C GLU A 229 -4.69 7.89 3.92
N LEU A 230 -4.89 8.39 2.70
CA LEU A 230 -5.10 9.82 2.45
C LEU A 230 -6.40 10.33 3.12
N SER A 231 -7.47 9.56 3.02
CA SER A 231 -8.78 9.92 3.60
C SER A 231 -8.73 9.96 5.13
N MET A 232 -8.06 8.99 5.75
CA MET A 232 -7.85 8.98 7.20
C MET A 232 -6.97 10.15 7.66
N ALA A 233 -5.88 10.45 6.96
CA ALA A 233 -5.00 11.57 7.29
C ALA A 233 -5.75 12.92 7.24
N ASP A 234 -6.60 13.14 6.24
CA ASP A 234 -7.41 14.35 6.11
C ASP A 234 -8.45 14.48 7.23
N LEU A 235 -9.09 13.37 7.63
CA LEU A 235 -10.04 13.35 8.74
C LEU A 235 -9.39 13.72 10.07
N ILE A 236 -8.20 13.16 10.36
CA ILE A 236 -7.43 13.49 11.57
C ILE A 236 -7.06 14.97 11.58
N SER A 237 -6.56 15.50 10.45
CA SER A 237 -6.17 16.91 10.31
C SER A 237 -7.34 17.88 10.57
N LYS A 238 -8.54 17.54 10.10
CA LYS A 238 -9.76 18.33 10.36
C LYS A 238 -10.21 18.29 11.82
N VAL A 239 -10.01 17.16 12.50
CA VAL A 239 -10.36 17.00 13.91
C VAL A 239 -9.43 17.80 14.81
N VAL A 240 -8.12 17.73 14.57
CA VAL A 240 -7.12 18.49 15.32
C VAL A 240 -7.39 19.99 15.19
N ARG A 241 -7.71 20.48 13.98
CA ARG A 241 -8.05 21.90 13.73
C ARG A 241 -9.34 22.40 14.37
N ARG A 242 -10.22 21.52 14.83
CA ARG A 242 -11.46 21.92 15.53
C ARG A 242 -11.30 21.95 17.05
N GLN A 243 -10.11 21.62 17.56
CA GLN A 243 -9.78 21.75 18.98
C GLN A 243 -9.20 23.13 19.33
N ASP A 244 -8.84 23.93 18.32
CA ASP A 244 -8.53 25.35 18.42
C ASP A 244 -9.77 26.17 18.03
#